data_AF-A0A815RUV8-F1
#
_entry.id   AF-A0A815RUV8-F1
#
_cell.length_a   1.000
_cell.length_b   1.000
_cell.length_c   1.000
_cell.angle_alpha   90.00
_cell.angle_beta   90.00
_cell.angle_gamma   90.00
#
_symmetry.space_group_name_H-M   'P 1'
#
loop_
_entity.id
_entity.type
_entity.pdbx_description
1 polymer ?
#
loop_
_entity_poly.entity_id
_entity_poly.type
_entity_poly.pdbx_seq_one_letter_code
_entity_poly.pdbx_strand_id
1 'polypeptide(L)'
;MFDKITLNYYGSWYLSIPFPFLSVNRLSTQLIVPYEKPEFSKNCSLECGIHGKCFYYINSPKSFCKCVQEYSGRFCHLKHECSCSPNSICLNSSICLCPLNKFGSKCFLQHTSCPLYNPCQKNGQCIPINDRINKNGFICLCNEGYIGLNCEYKSNRIDITFRTDVIPLVIFAHWIRAFDDRRHQRTTTFKKVLFDQHLVTLFVKEPFNVLFIEYLNNSYLTVLREEFIPLDDISIDINIDN
;
A
#
# COMPACT_ATOMS: atom_id res chain seq x y z
N MET A 1 -9.17 -8.17 -4.46
CA MET A 1 -7.86 -7.80 -3.88
C MET A 1 -7.53 -8.75 -2.75
N PHE A 2 -6.28 -9.21 -2.75
CA PHE A 2 -5.72 -10.10 -1.76
C PHE A 2 -4.40 -9.49 -1.27
N ASP A 3 -4.08 -9.71 -0.01
CA ASP A 3 -2.75 -9.45 0.52
C ASP A 3 -1.74 -10.37 -0.17
N LYS A 4 -0.63 -9.83 -0.68
CA LYS A 4 0.31 -10.62 -1.49
C LYS A 4 1.22 -11.54 -0.68
N ILE A 5 1.31 -11.32 0.63
CA ILE A 5 2.16 -12.10 1.54
C ILE A 5 1.34 -13.24 2.14
N THR A 6 0.25 -12.88 2.82
CA THR A 6 -0.62 -13.80 3.55
C THR A 6 -1.68 -14.45 2.65
N LEU A 7 -1.88 -13.93 1.43
CA LEU A 7 -2.96 -14.34 0.52
C LEU A 7 -4.36 -14.19 1.15
N ASN A 8 -4.49 -13.37 2.19
CA ASN A 8 -5.76 -13.08 2.80
C ASN A 8 -6.62 -12.21 1.89
N TYR A 9 -7.89 -12.58 1.77
CA TYR A 9 -8.84 -11.79 1.00
C TYR A 9 -9.17 -10.48 1.70
N TYR A 10 -9.05 -9.38 0.96
CA TYR A 10 -9.37 -8.05 1.45
C TYR A 10 -10.77 -7.60 1.00
N GLY A 11 -11.05 -7.66 -0.31
CA GLY A 11 -12.30 -7.15 -0.88
C GLY A 11 -12.29 -7.10 -2.41
N SER A 12 -13.43 -6.84 -3.04
CA SER A 12 -13.59 -6.82 -4.50
C SER A 12 -14.36 -5.57 -4.93
N TRP A 13 -14.07 -5.05 -6.13
CA TRP A 13 -14.78 -3.92 -6.73
C TRP A 13 -15.56 -4.39 -7.93
N TYR A 14 -16.72 -3.77 -8.15
CA TYR A 14 -17.55 -3.97 -9.33
C TYR A 14 -17.30 -2.82 -10.30
N LEU A 15 -16.73 -3.12 -11.46
CA LEU A 15 -16.43 -2.14 -12.50
C LEU A 15 -17.18 -2.54 -13.77
N SER A 16 -18.02 -1.64 -14.28
CA SER A 16 -18.70 -1.84 -15.56
C SER A 16 -17.74 -1.54 -16.72
N ILE A 17 -17.71 -2.41 -17.73
CA ILE A 17 -16.94 -2.19 -18.96
C ILE A 17 -17.84 -1.39 -19.93
N PRO A 18 -17.51 -0.13 -20.25
CA PRO A 18 -18.42 0.73 -21.01
C PRO A 18 -18.55 0.34 -22.50
N PHE A 19 -17.63 -0.45 -23.07
CA PHE A 19 -17.71 -0.91 -24.47
C PHE A 19 -17.05 -2.30 -24.63
N PRO A 20 -17.80 -3.40 -24.44
CA PRO A 20 -17.23 -4.76 -24.46
C PRO A 20 -16.83 -5.26 -25.86
N PHE A 21 -17.22 -4.57 -26.93
CA PHE A 21 -17.08 -5.00 -28.32
C PHE A 21 -15.91 -4.35 -29.08
N LEU A 22 -15.22 -3.37 -28.50
CA LEU A 22 -14.06 -2.74 -29.14
C LEU A 22 -12.78 -3.48 -28.75
N SER A 23 -11.99 -3.85 -29.76
CA SER A 23 -10.92 -4.84 -29.66
C SER A 23 -9.75 -4.46 -28.76
N VAL A 24 -9.57 -3.18 -28.38
CA VAL A 24 -8.51 -2.75 -27.47
C VAL A 24 -8.93 -1.53 -26.64
N ASN A 25 -9.64 -1.75 -25.52
CA ASN A 25 -9.93 -0.69 -24.55
C ASN A 25 -9.08 -0.85 -23.29
N ARG A 26 -8.14 0.07 -23.05
CA ARG A 26 -7.42 0.15 -21.78
C ARG A 26 -8.31 0.86 -20.76
N LEU A 27 -8.87 0.09 -19.82
CA LEU A 27 -9.63 0.65 -18.71
C LEU A 27 -8.67 1.04 -17.58
N SER A 28 -8.71 2.31 -17.19
CA SER A 28 -8.03 2.82 -15.99
C SER A 28 -9.10 3.31 -15.03
N THR A 29 -9.08 2.84 -13.79
CA THR A 29 -10.02 3.26 -12.75
C THR A 29 -9.27 3.51 -11.46
N GLN A 30 -9.72 4.50 -10.70
CA GLN A 30 -9.26 4.69 -9.33
C GLN A 30 -10.03 3.74 -8.42
N LEU A 31 -9.30 2.93 -7.63
CA LEU A 31 -9.89 2.06 -6.61
C LEU A 31 -9.69 2.71 -5.24
N ILE A 32 -10.80 2.99 -4.56
CA ILE A 32 -10.76 3.49 -3.18
C ILE A 32 -10.72 2.28 -2.25
N VAL A 33 -9.62 2.15 -1.50
CA VAL A 33 -9.43 1.11 -0.50
C VAL A 33 -9.75 1.70 0.87
N PRO A 34 -10.78 1.21 1.59
CA PRO A 34 -11.13 1.71 2.90
C PRO A 34 -10.00 1.47 3.92
N TYR A 35 -9.97 2.26 4.99
CA TYR A 35 -8.95 2.10 6.03
C TYR A 35 -9.19 0.84 6.86
N GLU A 36 -10.38 0.73 7.42
CA GLU A 36 -10.82 -0.46 8.15
C GLU A 36 -11.26 -1.52 7.16
N LYS A 37 -11.02 -2.79 7.50
CA LYS A 37 -11.54 -3.92 6.73
C LYS A 37 -13.04 -4.03 7.04
N PRO A 38 -13.93 -3.59 6.14
CA PRO A 38 -15.35 -3.59 6.43
C PRO A 38 -15.85 -5.04 6.46
N GLU A 39 -16.81 -5.31 7.33
CA GLU A 39 -17.42 -6.63 7.47
C GLU A 39 -18.45 -6.89 6.34
N PHE A 40 -17.97 -6.91 5.10
CA PHE A 40 -18.78 -7.04 3.88
C PHE A 40 -19.57 -8.36 3.74
N SER A 41 -19.50 -9.24 4.74
CA SER A 41 -20.30 -10.45 4.80
C SER A 41 -21.51 -10.36 5.74
N LYS A 42 -21.63 -9.32 6.56
CA LYS A 42 -22.78 -9.15 7.45
C LYS A 42 -24.03 -8.81 6.64
N ASN A 43 -25.13 -9.51 6.93
CA ASN A 43 -26.44 -9.34 6.29
C ASN A 43 -26.48 -9.54 4.77
N CYS A 44 -25.55 -10.31 4.19
CA CYS A 44 -25.71 -10.69 2.80
C CYS A 44 -26.77 -11.79 2.62
N SER A 45 -27.73 -11.54 1.74
CA SER A 45 -28.83 -12.46 1.42
C SER A 45 -28.54 -13.46 0.28
N LEU A 46 -27.36 -13.44 -0.33
CA LEU A 46 -27.03 -14.33 -1.46
C LEU A 46 -26.64 -15.73 -0.94
N GLU A 47 -27.35 -16.75 -1.39
CA GLU A 47 -27.04 -18.15 -1.08
C GLU A 47 -25.86 -18.65 -1.92
N CYS A 48 -24.76 -18.99 -1.25
CA CYS A 48 -23.49 -19.39 -1.88
C CYS A 48 -23.14 -20.87 -1.70
N GLY A 49 -24.13 -21.68 -1.29
CA GLY A 49 -23.93 -23.08 -0.92
C GLY A 49 -22.96 -23.27 0.25
N ILE A 50 -22.51 -24.51 0.46
CA ILE A 50 -21.57 -24.88 1.54
C ILE A 50 -20.12 -24.51 1.22
N HIS A 51 -19.80 -24.31 -0.06
CA HIS A 51 -18.44 -24.07 -0.56
C HIS A 51 -18.17 -22.59 -0.83
N GLY A 52 -19.01 -21.70 -0.33
CA GLY A 52 -18.88 -20.28 -0.57
C GLY A 52 -19.45 -19.43 0.56
N LYS A 53 -18.95 -18.20 0.64
CA LYS A 53 -19.50 -17.19 1.54
C LYS A 53 -19.86 -15.95 0.74
N CYS A 54 -20.98 -15.33 1.06
CA CYS A 54 -21.37 -14.10 0.38
C CYS A 54 -20.55 -12.88 0.84
N PHE A 55 -20.21 -12.02 -0.12
CA PHE A 55 -19.62 -10.70 0.08
C PHE A 55 -20.30 -9.64 -0.79
N TYR A 56 -20.36 -8.41 -0.29
CA TYR A 56 -20.64 -7.23 -1.11
C TYR A 56 -19.40 -6.70 -1.81
N TYR A 57 -19.58 -6.05 -2.97
CA TYR A 57 -18.51 -5.26 -3.59
C TYR A 57 -18.30 -3.95 -2.82
N ILE A 58 -17.05 -3.49 -2.75
CA ILE A 58 -16.68 -2.30 -1.96
C ILE A 58 -17.38 -1.04 -2.47
N ASN A 59 -17.52 -0.90 -3.77
CA ASN A 59 -18.05 0.29 -4.43
C ASN A 59 -19.48 0.11 -4.97
N SER A 60 -20.17 -0.98 -4.61
CA SER A 60 -21.48 -1.29 -5.19
C SER A 60 -22.31 -2.14 -4.22
N PRO A 61 -23.64 -1.92 -4.13
CA PRO A 61 -24.52 -2.75 -3.30
C PRO A 61 -24.73 -4.17 -3.85
N LYS A 62 -24.10 -4.50 -4.99
CA LYS A 62 -24.14 -5.85 -5.56
C LYS A 62 -23.37 -6.82 -4.66
N SER A 63 -23.90 -8.02 -4.52
CA SER A 63 -23.26 -9.12 -3.80
C SER A 63 -22.76 -10.20 -4.76
N PHE A 64 -21.81 -11.00 -4.29
CA PHE A 64 -21.26 -12.14 -5.01
C PHE A 64 -20.80 -13.23 -4.04
N CYS A 65 -20.66 -14.46 -4.55
CA CYS A 65 -20.15 -15.58 -3.77
C CYS A 65 -18.63 -15.69 -3.92
N LYS A 66 -17.93 -15.68 -2.78
CA LYS A 66 -16.51 -16.04 -2.73
C LYS A 66 -16.41 -17.53 -2.40
N CYS A 67 -15.96 -18.31 -3.37
CA CYS A 67 -15.80 -19.75 -3.21
C CYS A 67 -14.53 -20.11 -2.45
N VAL A 68 -14.54 -21.28 -1.81
CA VAL A 68 -13.34 -21.94 -1.30
C VAL A 68 -12.53 -22.52 -2.46
N GLN A 69 -11.29 -22.97 -2.20
CA GLN A 69 -10.47 -23.59 -3.24
C GLN A 69 -11.17 -24.79 -3.87
N GLU A 70 -10.90 -25.05 -5.16
CA GLU A 70 -11.50 -26.13 -5.97
C GLU A 70 -12.99 -25.96 -6.30
N TYR A 71 -13.63 -24.86 -5.89
CA TYR A 71 -15.00 -24.54 -6.26
C TYR A 71 -15.08 -23.22 -7.03
N SER A 72 -16.01 -23.14 -7.98
CA SER A 72 -16.23 -21.96 -8.81
C SER A 72 -17.69 -21.82 -9.25
N GLY A 73 -17.94 -20.80 -10.08
CA GLY A 73 -19.27 -20.42 -10.54
C GLY A 73 -19.93 -19.40 -9.62
N ARG A 74 -21.07 -18.88 -10.07
CA ARG A 74 -21.81 -17.79 -9.39
C ARG A 74 -22.24 -18.15 -7.96
N PHE A 75 -22.49 -19.43 -7.71
CA PHE A 75 -22.97 -19.96 -6.44
C PHE A 75 -22.03 -21.02 -5.83
N CYS A 76 -20.80 -21.15 -6.32
CA CYS A 76 -19.81 -22.11 -5.79
C CYS A 76 -20.21 -23.59 -5.86
N HIS A 77 -20.99 -23.98 -6.87
CA HIS A 77 -21.42 -25.37 -7.06
C HIS A 77 -20.54 -26.17 -8.03
N LEU A 78 -19.70 -25.50 -8.83
CA LEU A 78 -18.88 -26.16 -9.83
C LEU A 78 -17.55 -26.57 -9.21
N LYS A 79 -17.33 -27.89 -9.07
CA LYS A 79 -16.04 -28.43 -8.65
C LYS A 79 -15.06 -28.42 -9.83
N HIS A 80 -13.82 -28.04 -9.57
CA HIS A 80 -12.74 -28.04 -10.57
C HIS A 80 -11.41 -28.42 -9.93
N GLU A 81 -10.51 -28.97 -10.74
CA GLU A 81 -9.17 -29.34 -10.29
C GLU A 81 -8.23 -28.12 -10.39
N CYS A 82 -7.51 -27.87 -9.31
CA CYS A 82 -6.56 -26.76 -9.24
C CYS A 82 -5.18 -27.19 -9.72
N SER A 83 -4.70 -26.54 -10.78
CA SER A 83 -3.38 -26.77 -11.39
C SER A 83 -2.31 -25.77 -10.91
N CYS A 84 -2.56 -25.07 -9.80
CA CYS A 84 -1.64 -24.08 -9.26
C CYS A 84 -0.59 -24.75 -8.35
N SER A 85 0.58 -24.13 -8.22
CA SER A 85 1.63 -24.63 -7.32
C SER A 85 1.16 -24.70 -5.84
N PRO A 86 1.78 -25.53 -4.99
CA PRO A 86 1.48 -25.56 -3.56
C PRO A 86 1.61 -24.18 -2.90
N ASN A 87 0.80 -23.91 -1.86
CA ASN A 87 0.74 -22.63 -1.12
C ASN A 87 0.34 -21.41 -1.98
N SER A 88 -0.37 -21.63 -3.09
CA SER A 88 -1.01 -20.56 -3.87
C SER A 88 -2.52 -20.66 -3.78
N ILE A 89 -3.24 -19.58 -4.12
CA ILE A 89 -4.71 -19.60 -4.16
C ILE A 89 -5.20 -19.78 -5.60
N CYS A 90 -6.00 -20.81 -5.78
CA CYS A 90 -6.70 -21.08 -7.03
C CYS A 90 -8.08 -20.40 -7.01
N LEU A 91 -8.29 -19.41 -7.87
CA LEU A 91 -9.59 -18.72 -7.99
C LEU A 91 -10.52 -19.41 -9.00
N ASN A 92 -9.94 -20.10 -9.98
CA ASN A 92 -10.61 -20.90 -11.00
C ASN A 92 -9.58 -21.88 -11.59
N SER A 93 -10.00 -22.83 -12.42
CA SER A 93 -9.14 -23.86 -13.05
C SER A 93 -7.90 -23.27 -13.75
N SER A 94 -8.00 -22.05 -14.29
CA SER A 94 -6.92 -21.38 -15.00
C SER A 94 -6.20 -20.27 -14.21
N ILE A 95 -6.80 -19.70 -13.17
CA ILE A 95 -6.33 -18.46 -12.52
C ILE A 95 -5.73 -18.76 -11.14
N CYS A 96 -4.43 -18.50 -11.02
CA CYS A 96 -3.67 -18.68 -9.79
C CYS A 96 -3.21 -17.34 -9.22
N LEU A 97 -3.43 -17.14 -7.92
CA LEU A 97 -2.86 -16.06 -7.13
C LEU A 97 -1.58 -16.55 -6.48
N CYS A 98 -0.45 -16.01 -6.92
CA CYS A 98 0.86 -16.37 -6.42
C CYS A 98 1.21 -15.60 -5.14
N PRO A 99 1.81 -16.27 -4.13
CA PRO A 99 2.45 -15.56 -3.03
C PRO A 99 3.61 -14.71 -3.54
N LEU A 100 4.05 -13.75 -2.73
CA LEU A 100 5.05 -12.74 -3.10
C LEU A 100 6.31 -13.30 -3.77
N ASN A 101 6.78 -14.48 -3.34
CA ASN A 101 8.02 -15.11 -3.83
C ASN A 101 7.83 -15.99 -5.09
N LYS A 102 6.60 -16.15 -5.58
CA LYS A 102 6.29 -16.99 -6.74
C LYS A 102 5.68 -16.16 -7.87
N PHE A 103 5.89 -16.62 -9.11
CA PHE A 103 5.34 -15.98 -10.30
C PHE A 103 5.05 -16.99 -11.42
N GLY A 104 4.58 -16.47 -12.55
CA GLY A 104 4.09 -17.26 -13.68
C GLY A 104 2.60 -17.59 -13.56
N SER A 105 2.00 -18.05 -14.66
CA SER A 105 0.55 -18.30 -14.75
C SER A 105 0.03 -19.31 -13.72
N LYS A 106 0.89 -20.23 -13.27
CA LYS A 106 0.58 -21.29 -12.30
C LYS A 106 1.38 -21.21 -11.00
N CYS A 107 2.17 -20.15 -10.81
CA CYS A 107 2.99 -19.93 -9.61
C CYS A 107 4.10 -20.97 -9.36
N PHE A 108 4.48 -21.78 -10.35
CA PHE A 108 5.57 -22.75 -10.19
C PHE A 108 6.96 -22.10 -10.20
N LEU A 109 7.09 -20.91 -10.79
CA LEU A 109 8.37 -20.19 -10.84
C LEU A 109 8.55 -19.39 -9.55
N GLN A 110 9.80 -19.28 -9.10
CA GLN A 110 10.17 -18.59 -7.87
C GLN A 110 11.14 -17.46 -8.18
N HIS A 111 10.95 -16.33 -7.50
CA HIS A 111 11.92 -15.26 -7.50
C HIS A 111 13.15 -15.68 -6.69
N THR A 112 14.33 -15.49 -7.26
CA THR A 112 15.62 -15.76 -6.59
C THR A 112 16.14 -14.56 -5.81
N SER A 113 15.62 -13.36 -6.11
CA SER A 113 16.13 -12.08 -5.62
C SER A 113 15.83 -11.78 -4.14
N CYS A 114 14.83 -12.45 -3.54
CA CYS A 114 14.56 -12.40 -2.10
C CYS A 114 14.79 -13.80 -1.50
N PRO A 115 16.05 -14.16 -1.18
CA PRO A 115 16.38 -15.47 -0.63
C PRO A 115 15.84 -15.65 0.81
N LEU A 116 16.00 -16.87 1.35
CA LEU A 116 15.62 -17.19 2.74
C LEU A 116 16.24 -16.21 3.76
N TYR A 117 17.47 -15.76 3.51
CA TYR A 117 18.07 -14.67 4.25
C TYR A 117 17.63 -13.33 3.65
N ASN A 118 16.77 -12.60 4.37
CA ASN A 118 16.24 -11.33 3.90
C ASN A 118 17.37 -10.30 3.71
N PRO A 119 17.60 -9.78 2.50
CA PRO A 119 18.65 -8.79 2.24
C PRO A 119 18.34 -7.42 2.85
N CYS A 120 17.09 -7.18 3.24
CA CYS A 120 16.66 -5.95 3.88
C CYS A 120 16.94 -6.03 5.39
N GLN A 121 17.83 -5.15 5.87
CA GLN A 121 18.20 -5.04 7.26
C GLN A 121 17.05 -4.46 8.11
N LYS A 122 17.21 -4.51 9.44
CA LYS A 122 16.30 -3.87 10.43
C LYS A 122 14.82 -4.26 10.23
N ASN A 123 14.61 -5.53 9.90
CA ASN A 123 13.30 -6.13 9.62
C ASN A 123 12.55 -5.47 8.44
N GLY A 124 13.25 -4.81 7.52
CA GLY A 124 12.66 -4.34 6.27
C GLY A 124 12.13 -5.51 5.43
N GLN A 125 11.16 -5.26 4.56
CA GLN A 125 10.53 -6.29 3.76
C GLN A 125 11.11 -6.34 2.34
N CYS A 126 11.66 -7.49 1.95
CA CYS A 126 12.12 -7.73 0.58
C CYS A 126 10.95 -7.98 -0.37
N ILE A 127 10.87 -7.18 -1.44
CA ILE A 127 9.90 -7.34 -2.51
C ILE A 127 10.64 -7.68 -3.80
N PRO A 128 10.45 -8.88 -4.37
CA PRO A 128 11.07 -9.22 -5.64
C PRO A 128 10.41 -8.39 -6.76
N ILE A 129 11.22 -7.91 -7.68
CA ILE A 129 10.78 -7.19 -8.87
C ILE A 129 11.38 -7.84 -10.11
N ASN A 130 10.76 -7.62 -11.26
CA ASN A 130 11.23 -8.23 -12.50
C ASN A 130 12.60 -7.61 -12.88
N ASP A 131 13.58 -8.45 -13.23
CA ASP A 131 14.96 -8.06 -13.53
C ASP A 131 15.07 -7.04 -14.69
N ARG A 132 14.02 -6.95 -15.53
CA ARG A 132 13.92 -5.94 -16.59
C ARG A 132 13.84 -4.49 -16.07
N ILE A 133 13.46 -4.29 -14.82
CA ILE A 133 13.22 -2.97 -14.21
C ILE A 133 14.37 -2.55 -13.29
N ASN A 134 15.02 -3.50 -12.61
CA ASN A 134 16.12 -3.21 -11.70
C ASN A 134 17.18 -4.33 -11.78
N LYS A 135 18.46 -3.93 -11.90
CA LYS A 135 19.60 -4.85 -11.98
C LYS A 135 19.74 -5.75 -10.75
N ASN A 136 19.25 -5.31 -9.59
CA ASN A 136 19.33 -6.09 -8.34
C ASN A 136 18.20 -7.12 -8.21
N GLY A 137 17.13 -7.04 -9.01
CA GLY A 137 15.99 -7.98 -8.98
C GLY A 137 15.07 -7.89 -7.75
N PHE A 138 15.34 -7.00 -6.79
CA PHE A 138 14.47 -6.76 -5.62
C PHE A 138 14.50 -5.29 -5.19
N ILE A 139 13.54 -4.91 -4.34
CA ILE A 139 13.52 -3.65 -3.58
C ILE A 139 13.23 -3.95 -2.12
N CYS A 140 13.75 -3.11 -1.21
CA CYS A 140 13.43 -3.18 0.21
C CYS A 140 12.37 -2.14 0.58
N LEU A 141 11.29 -2.59 1.21
CA LEU A 141 10.36 -1.71 1.93
C LEU A 141 10.87 -1.57 3.37
N CYS A 142 11.48 -0.44 3.66
CA CYS A 142 12.03 -0.18 4.98
C CYS A 142 10.95 0.12 6.01
N ASN A 143 11.17 -0.38 7.23
CA ASN A 143 10.35 -0.01 8.38
C ASN A 143 10.52 1.48 8.69
N GLU A 144 9.55 2.03 9.43
CA GLU A 144 9.62 3.41 9.89
C GLU A 144 10.94 3.67 10.63
N GLY A 145 11.60 4.78 10.33
CA GLY A 145 12.90 5.13 10.90
C GLY A 145 14.12 4.53 10.19
N TYR A 146 13.97 3.82 9.07
CA TYR A 146 15.10 3.29 8.30
C TYR A 146 15.01 3.64 6.81
N ILE A 147 16.18 3.88 6.20
CA ILE A 147 16.35 4.22 4.78
C ILE A 147 17.59 3.53 4.21
N GLY A 148 17.79 3.66 2.89
CA GLY A 148 18.86 3.01 2.14
C GLY A 148 18.33 1.92 1.22
N LEU A 149 19.21 1.34 0.40
CA LEU A 149 18.83 0.30 -0.55
C LEU A 149 18.40 -1.00 0.15
N ASN A 150 18.99 -1.24 1.32
CA ASN A 150 18.81 -2.41 2.16
C ASN A 150 18.35 -2.04 3.57
N CYS A 151 17.81 -0.83 3.79
CA CYS A 151 17.38 -0.34 5.10
C CYS A 151 18.51 -0.30 6.15
N GLU A 152 19.72 -0.02 5.69
CA GLU A 152 20.97 -0.04 6.44
C GLU A 152 21.19 1.22 7.30
N TYR A 153 20.54 2.33 6.96
CA TYR A 153 20.71 3.61 7.64
C TYR A 153 19.50 3.96 8.49
N LYS A 154 19.75 4.49 9.69
CA LYS A 154 18.70 5.13 10.50
C LYS A 154 18.31 6.46 9.85
N SER A 155 17.02 6.68 9.70
CA SER A 155 16.45 7.93 9.19
C SER A 155 16.27 8.91 10.33
N ASN A 156 16.58 10.18 10.06
CA ASN A 156 16.28 11.27 10.99
C ASN A 156 14.78 11.44 11.12
N ARG A 157 14.35 11.82 12.32
CA ARG A 157 12.94 12.09 12.58
C ARG A 157 12.65 13.58 12.79
N ILE A 158 11.43 13.94 12.46
CA ILE A 158 10.85 15.26 12.67
C ILE A 158 9.59 15.02 13.49
N ASP A 159 9.64 15.42 14.74
CA ASP A 159 8.55 15.33 15.70
C ASP A 159 7.74 16.62 15.64
N ILE A 160 6.45 16.52 15.30
CA ILE A 160 5.52 17.65 15.17
C ILE A 160 4.51 17.55 16.30
N THR A 161 4.49 18.53 17.20
CA THR A 161 3.51 18.63 18.27
C THR A 161 2.38 19.59 17.86
N PHE A 162 1.14 19.12 17.91
CA PHE A 162 -0.06 19.93 17.74
C PHE A 162 -0.53 20.43 19.11
N ARG A 163 -0.50 21.75 19.34
CA ARG A 163 -1.05 22.37 20.55
C ARG A 163 -2.43 22.95 20.28
N THR A 164 -3.37 22.10 19.87
CA THR A 164 -4.70 22.53 19.38
C THR A 164 -5.75 21.47 19.72
N ASP A 165 -6.98 21.88 19.98
CA ASP A 165 -8.09 20.96 20.23
C ASP A 165 -8.58 20.22 18.97
N VAL A 166 -8.17 20.67 17.78
CA VAL A 166 -8.58 20.09 16.49
C VAL A 166 -7.41 19.32 15.88
N ILE A 167 -7.30 18.03 16.24
CA ILE A 167 -6.27 17.13 15.69
C ILE A 167 -6.69 16.68 14.27
N PRO A 168 -5.86 16.94 13.23
CA PRO A 168 -6.20 16.53 11.87
C PRO A 168 -6.06 15.01 11.70
N LEU A 169 -7.01 14.34 11.04
CA LEU A 169 -6.93 12.89 10.77
C LEU A 169 -5.75 12.52 9.85
N VAL A 170 -5.35 13.43 8.98
CA VAL A 170 -4.26 13.27 8.02
C VAL A 170 -3.53 14.60 7.88
N ILE A 171 -2.21 14.53 7.84
CA ILE A 171 -1.35 15.64 7.45
C ILE A 171 -0.59 15.30 6.16
N PHE A 172 -0.35 16.30 5.34
CA PHE A 172 0.50 16.20 4.16
C PHE A 172 1.82 16.92 4.43
N ALA A 173 2.93 16.24 4.18
CA ALA A 173 4.27 16.75 4.29
C ALA A 173 4.85 16.93 2.88
N HIS A 174 5.13 18.18 2.52
CA HIS A 174 5.74 18.56 1.25
C HIS A 174 7.22 18.85 1.46
N TRP A 175 8.05 17.93 0.99
CA TRP A 175 9.49 18.00 1.02
C TRP A 175 9.97 18.66 -0.26
N ILE A 176 10.65 19.80 -0.16
CA ILE A 176 11.18 20.53 -1.31
C ILE A 176 12.69 20.52 -1.25
N ARG A 177 13.30 20.00 -2.31
CA ARG A 177 14.73 20.09 -2.55
C ARG A 177 14.98 21.22 -3.55
N ALA A 178 15.60 22.28 -3.05
CA ALA A 178 15.98 23.45 -3.82
C ALA A 178 17.29 23.17 -4.58
N PHE A 179 17.41 23.78 -5.74
CA PHE A 179 18.61 23.73 -6.57
C PHE A 179 18.70 25.08 -7.29
N ASP A 180 19.90 25.62 -7.42
CA ASP A 180 20.11 26.92 -8.05
C ASP A 180 19.98 26.81 -9.59
N ASP A 181 20.56 25.76 -10.18
CA ASP A 181 20.66 25.61 -11.64
C ASP A 181 19.53 24.79 -12.27
N ARG A 182 18.58 24.30 -11.48
CA ARG A 182 17.48 23.46 -12.00
C ARG A 182 16.19 23.62 -11.21
N ARG A 183 15.10 23.16 -11.81
CA ARG A 183 13.79 23.15 -11.15
C ARG A 183 13.86 22.39 -9.83
N HIS A 184 13.32 23.02 -8.78
CA HIS A 184 13.19 22.42 -7.47
C HIS A 184 12.33 21.15 -7.57
N GLN A 185 12.68 20.14 -6.76
CA GLN A 185 11.96 18.89 -6.70
C GLN A 185 11.05 18.89 -5.48
N ARG A 186 9.78 18.53 -5.68
CA ARG A 186 8.78 18.44 -4.61
C ARG A 186 8.27 17.01 -4.48
N THR A 187 8.42 16.44 -3.30
CA THR A 187 7.85 15.15 -2.92
C THR A 187 6.80 15.38 -1.85
N THR A 188 5.61 14.81 -2.01
CA THR A 188 4.52 14.93 -1.01
C THR A 188 4.24 13.56 -0.42
N THR A 189 4.33 13.46 0.90
CA THR A 189 3.96 12.26 1.67
C THR A 189 2.83 12.60 2.61
N PHE A 190 1.99 11.65 2.98
CA PHE A 190 0.97 11.87 4.01
C PHE A 190 1.26 11.00 5.23
N LYS A 191 0.85 11.48 6.41
CA LYS A 191 0.85 10.71 7.65
C LYS A 191 -0.54 10.79 8.26
N LYS A 192 -1.04 9.64 8.70
CA LYS A 192 -2.29 9.55 9.46
C LYS A 192 -1.99 9.88 10.92
N VAL A 193 -2.87 10.62 11.56
CA VAL A 193 -2.78 10.96 12.98
C VAL A 193 -3.93 10.27 13.69
N LEU A 194 -3.64 9.61 14.81
CA LEU A 194 -4.66 9.02 15.66
C LEU A 194 -5.33 10.13 16.49
N PHE A 195 -6.62 9.95 16.81
CA PHE A 195 -7.47 10.97 17.44
C PHE A 195 -7.01 11.40 18.85
N ASP A 196 -6.12 10.64 19.48
CA ASP A 196 -5.54 10.88 20.80
C ASP A 196 -4.07 11.34 20.74
N GLN A 197 -3.48 11.41 19.54
CA GLN A 197 -2.07 11.74 19.35
C GLN A 197 -1.87 13.20 18.98
N HIS A 198 -1.26 13.94 19.90
CA HIS A 198 -0.80 15.32 19.68
C HIS A 198 0.60 15.39 19.10
N LEU A 199 1.30 14.25 19.02
CA LEU A 199 2.65 14.12 18.50
C LEU A 199 2.64 13.29 17.22
N VAL A 200 3.19 13.83 16.15
CA VAL A 200 3.34 13.13 14.88
C VAL A 200 4.81 13.10 14.49
N THR A 201 5.34 11.89 14.35
CA THR A 201 6.72 11.68 13.89
C THR A 201 6.76 11.40 12.39
N LEU A 202 7.52 12.22 11.67
CA LEU A 202 7.88 12.03 10.27
C LEU A 202 9.32 11.55 10.16
N PHE A 203 9.60 10.67 9.20
CA PHE A 203 10.95 10.17 8.94
C PHE A 203 11.45 10.69 7.60
N VAL A 204 12.66 11.26 7.59
CA VAL A 204 13.27 11.86 6.41
C VAL A 204 13.74 10.77 5.46
N LYS A 205 13.13 10.69 4.27
CA LYS A 205 13.46 9.67 3.26
C LYS A 205 14.53 10.12 2.27
N GLU A 206 14.56 11.41 1.97
CA GLU A 206 15.46 12.02 1.00
C GLU A 206 15.93 13.40 1.51
N PRO A 207 17.07 13.91 1.02
CA PRO A 207 17.52 15.26 1.35
C PRO A 207 16.50 16.33 0.91
N PHE A 208 16.26 17.31 1.75
CA PHE A 208 15.35 18.43 1.48
C PHE A 208 15.92 19.73 2.06
N ASN A 209 15.45 20.87 1.54
CA ASN A 209 15.77 22.21 2.04
C ASN A 209 14.58 22.81 2.79
N VAL A 210 13.36 22.55 2.31
CA VAL A 210 12.13 23.11 2.88
C VAL A 210 11.12 22.00 3.15
N LEU A 211 10.46 22.06 4.30
CA LEU A 211 9.33 21.20 4.66
C LEU A 211 8.10 22.06 4.98
N PHE A 212 7.03 21.81 4.25
CA PHE A 212 5.69 22.33 4.57
C PHE A 212 4.80 21.21 5.10
N ILE A 213 4.02 21.54 6.13
CA ILE A 213 2.96 20.67 6.63
C ILE A 213 1.63 21.31 6.26
N GLU A 214 0.84 20.59 5.48
CA GLU A 214 -0.52 20.97 5.10
C GLU A 214 -1.53 20.11 5.87
N TYR A 215 -2.45 20.76 6.56
CA TYR A 215 -3.62 20.12 7.18
C TYR A 215 -4.80 21.10 7.20
N LEU A 216 -6.02 20.59 7.05
CA LEU A 216 -7.25 21.40 7.00
C LEU A 216 -7.19 22.57 5.98
N ASN A 217 -6.49 22.38 4.85
CA ASN A 217 -6.24 23.40 3.80
C ASN A 217 -5.33 24.57 4.21
N ASN A 218 -4.70 24.54 5.38
CA ASN A 218 -3.67 25.50 5.78
C ASN A 218 -2.28 24.88 5.63
N SER A 219 -1.31 25.67 5.15
CA SER A 219 0.09 25.25 4.96
C SER A 219 1.02 25.98 5.93
N TYR A 220 1.74 25.23 6.75
CA TYR A 220 2.66 25.75 7.76
C TYR A 220 4.10 25.41 7.39
N LEU A 221 4.93 26.43 7.23
CA LEU A 221 6.38 26.25 7.05
C LEU A 221 6.95 25.69 8.35
N THR A 222 7.48 24.49 8.29
CA THR A 222 7.89 23.73 9.49
C THR A 222 9.41 23.67 9.60
N VAL A 223 10.12 23.51 8.49
CA VAL A 223 11.60 23.51 8.47
C VAL A 223 12.09 24.27 7.24
N LEU A 224 13.05 25.17 7.45
CA LEU A 224 13.83 25.83 6.40
C LEU A 224 15.32 25.65 6.74
N ARG A 225 16.09 25.09 5.82
CA ARG A 225 17.53 24.89 5.97
C ARG A 225 18.27 25.29 4.70
N GLU A 226 19.30 26.11 4.87
CA GLU A 226 20.22 26.51 3.80
C GLU A 226 21.22 25.38 3.49
N GLU A 227 21.72 24.67 4.52
CA GLU A 227 22.63 23.53 4.37
C GLU A 227 22.04 22.23 4.95
N PHE A 228 22.31 21.11 4.26
CA PHE A 228 21.87 19.78 4.68
C PHE A 228 22.76 19.25 5.82
N ILE A 229 22.27 19.29 7.05
CA ILE A 229 22.92 18.66 8.21
C ILE A 229 22.28 17.28 8.46
N PRO A 230 23.02 16.16 8.32
CA PRO A 230 22.46 14.81 8.33
C PRO A 230 22.09 14.23 9.70
N LEU A 231 22.23 14.92 10.83
CA LEU A 231 22.26 14.24 12.15
C LEU A 231 21.25 14.70 13.21
N ASP A 232 20.47 15.75 12.97
CA ASP A 232 19.62 16.29 14.04
C ASP A 232 18.16 15.85 13.88
N ASP A 233 17.69 15.08 14.86
CA ASP A 233 16.26 14.93 15.13
C ASP A 233 15.68 16.32 15.41
N ILE A 234 14.60 16.68 14.72
CA ILE A 234 14.00 18.01 14.82
C ILE A 234 12.68 17.87 15.58
N SER A 235 12.44 18.75 16.56
CA SER A 235 11.13 18.89 17.18
C SER A 235 10.55 20.25 16.81
N ILE A 236 9.32 20.27 16.28
CA ILE A 236 8.59 21.48 15.94
C ILE A 236 7.26 21.47 16.69
N ASP A 237 6.95 22.61 17.31
CA ASP A 237 5.63 22.85 17.87
C ASP A 237 4.83 23.74 16.92
N ILE A 238 3.64 23.28 16.54
CA ILE A 238 2.68 24.06 15.77
C ILE A 238 1.64 24.60 16.76
N ASN A 239 1.80 25.87 17.14
CA ASN A 239 0.77 26.64 17.83
C ASN A 239 -0.15 27.26 16.77
N ILE A 240 -1.42 26.89 16.81
CA ILE A 240 -2.47 27.67 16.13
C ILE A 240 -3.04 28.60 17.20
N ASP A 241 -2.37 29.72 17.43
CA ASP A 241 -3.01 30.82 18.16
C ASP A 241 -3.98 31.49 17.18
N ASN A 242 -5.26 31.56 17.57
CA ASN A 242 -6.28 32.36 16.88
C ASN A 242 -5.94 33.86 16.94
#